data_AF-A0A358IZQ7-F1
#
_entry.id   AF-A0A358IZQ7-F1
#
_cell.length_a   1.000
_cell.length_b   1.000
_cell.length_c   1.000
_cell.angle_alpha   90.00
_cell.angle_beta   90.00
_cell.angle_gamma   90.00
#
_symmetry.space_group_name_H-M   'P 1'
#
loop_
_entity.id
_entity.type
_entity.pdbx_description
1 polymer ?
#
loop_
_entity_poly.entity_id
_entity_poly.type
_entity_poly.pdbx_seq_one_letter_code
_entity_poly.pdbx_strand_id
1 'polypeptide(L)'
;NLFAEGVISAQRRDEAVAARAATASQAEAARQQYLKAQAGTRPQEKSVADANVSGARAAVAEVESLQGETRLTAPHGGEVSERFANVGELVLTGVPVFTIVDTADPWVAFSVREDQFRELKIGATVRGDVPALGVKGAAFRVTAISPQGEFATWRSTRQSSGV
;
A
#
# COMPACT_ATOMS: atom_id res chain seq x y z
N ASN A 1 18.56 57.91 -57.50
CA ASN A 1 19.41 56.78 -57.05
C ASN A 1 20.81 57.36 -56.89
N LEU A 2 21.13 57.90 -55.70
CA LEU A 2 22.23 58.88 -55.51
C LEU A 2 23.64 58.33 -55.85
N PHE A 3 23.81 57.01 -55.87
CA PHE A 3 25.02 56.34 -56.35
C PHE A 3 25.13 56.34 -57.88
N ALA A 4 24.01 56.16 -58.59
CA ALA A 4 23.94 56.27 -60.04
C ALA A 4 24.11 57.72 -60.53
N GLU A 5 23.90 58.70 -59.65
CA GLU A 5 24.08 60.14 -59.89
C GLU A 5 25.48 60.65 -59.48
N GLY A 6 26.39 59.77 -59.04
CA GLY A 6 27.82 60.08 -58.80
C GLY A 6 28.15 60.86 -57.52
N VAL A 7 27.17 61.05 -56.61
CA VAL A 7 27.29 61.99 -55.47
C VAL A 7 27.79 61.33 -54.17
N ILE A 8 28.07 60.02 -54.19
CA ILE A 8 28.48 59.20 -53.03
C ILE A 8 29.53 58.16 -53.42
N SER A 9 30.58 57.98 -52.60
CA SER A 9 31.64 56.98 -52.84
C SER A 9 31.14 55.54 -52.61
N ALA A 10 31.69 54.58 -53.36
CA ALA A 10 31.37 53.15 -53.21
C ALA A 10 31.52 52.67 -51.75
N GLN A 11 32.56 53.15 -51.05
CA GLN A 11 32.78 52.86 -49.63
C GLN A 11 31.60 53.25 -48.74
N ARG A 12 31.03 54.46 -48.89
CA ARG A 12 29.87 54.89 -48.08
C ARG A 12 28.61 54.07 -48.36
N ARG A 13 28.44 53.60 -49.61
CA ARG A 13 27.34 52.71 -49.97
C ARG A 13 27.50 51.36 -49.25
N ASP A 14 28.70 50.79 -49.29
CA ASP A 14 28.97 49.50 -48.67
C ASP A 14 28.87 49.57 -47.14
N GLU A 15 29.34 50.67 -46.54
CA GLU A 15 29.14 50.97 -45.11
C GLU A 15 27.65 51.08 -44.76
N ALA A 16 26.83 51.76 -45.56
CA ALA A 16 25.39 51.88 -45.32
C ALA A 16 24.65 50.54 -45.51
N VAL A 17 25.06 49.72 -46.48
CA VAL A 17 24.51 48.37 -46.70
C VAL A 17 24.88 47.46 -45.53
N ALA A 18 26.13 47.48 -45.09
CA ALA A 18 26.61 46.71 -43.94
C ALA A 18 25.91 47.16 -42.65
N ALA A 19 25.77 48.47 -42.43
CA ALA A 19 25.05 49.02 -41.28
C ALA A 19 23.59 48.58 -41.28
N ARG A 20 22.89 48.67 -42.41
CA ARG A 20 21.51 48.20 -42.55
C ARG A 20 21.38 46.70 -42.25
N ALA A 21 22.29 45.88 -42.76
CA ALA A 21 22.29 44.44 -42.49
C ALA A 21 22.55 44.15 -41.00
N ALA A 22 23.48 44.86 -40.37
CA ALA A 22 23.76 44.72 -38.95
C ALA A 22 22.55 45.13 -38.08
N THR A 23 21.90 46.26 -38.39
CA THR A 23 20.70 46.71 -37.66
C THR A 23 19.53 45.76 -37.86
N ALA A 24 19.34 45.20 -39.06
CA ALA A 24 18.31 44.19 -39.31
C ALA A 24 18.55 42.92 -38.47
N SER A 25 19.79 42.43 -38.41
CA SER A 25 20.16 41.29 -37.56
C SER A 25 19.96 41.58 -36.07
N GLN A 26 20.28 42.78 -35.61
CA GLN A 26 20.05 43.20 -34.21
C GLN A 26 18.55 43.29 -33.88
N ALA A 27 17.74 43.83 -34.79
CA ALA A 27 16.29 43.91 -34.62
C ALA A 27 15.66 42.51 -34.55
N GLU A 28 16.11 41.58 -35.41
CA GLU A 28 15.66 40.19 -35.37
C GLU A 28 16.07 39.53 -34.05
N ALA A 29 17.32 39.70 -33.60
CA ALA A 29 17.78 39.16 -32.32
C ALA A 29 16.97 39.71 -31.13
N ALA A 30 16.68 41.02 -31.10
CA ALA A 30 15.85 41.64 -30.07
C ALA A 30 14.41 41.11 -30.09
N ARG A 31 13.83 40.92 -31.28
CA ARG A 31 12.51 40.30 -31.46
C ARG A 31 12.50 38.86 -30.94
N GLN A 32 13.52 38.06 -31.24
CA GLN A 32 13.63 36.68 -30.74
C GLN A 32 13.79 36.64 -29.22
N GLN A 33 14.54 37.57 -28.63
CA GLN A 33 14.65 37.71 -27.17
C GLN A 33 13.32 38.11 -26.52
N TYR A 34 12.59 39.05 -27.13
CA TYR A 34 11.25 39.43 -26.68
C TYR A 34 10.27 38.24 -26.73
N LEU A 35 10.25 37.49 -27.84
CA LEU A 35 9.41 36.31 -27.98
C LEU A 35 9.77 35.23 -26.95
N LYS A 36 11.06 35.03 -26.67
CA LYS A 36 11.53 34.12 -25.61
C LYS A 36 11.07 34.57 -24.22
N ALA A 37 11.15 35.87 -23.93
CA ALA A 37 10.68 36.43 -22.66
C ALA A 37 9.16 36.36 -22.51
N GLN A 38 8.42 36.63 -23.59
CA GLN A 38 6.95 36.55 -23.62
C GLN A 38 6.44 35.11 -23.51
N ALA A 39 7.12 34.15 -24.14
CA ALA A 39 6.80 32.73 -24.02
C ALA A 39 7.00 32.19 -22.58
N GLY A 40 7.81 32.86 -21.76
CA GLY A 40 8.02 32.51 -20.36
C GLY A 40 8.67 31.14 -20.17
N THR A 41 8.39 30.51 -19.03
CA THR A 41 8.90 29.17 -18.67
C THR A 41 8.36 28.12 -19.63
N ARG A 42 9.26 27.31 -20.19
CA ARG A 42 8.91 26.30 -21.19
C ARG A 42 8.01 25.22 -20.57
N PRO A 43 7.04 24.65 -21.30
CA PRO A 43 6.21 23.56 -20.79
C PRO A 43 7.01 22.38 -20.23
N GLN A 44 8.17 22.08 -20.82
CA GLN A 44 9.09 21.04 -20.36
C GLN A 44 9.67 21.35 -18.98
N GLU A 45 10.03 22.61 -18.70
CA GLU A 45 10.56 23.02 -17.40
C GLU A 45 9.48 22.92 -16.31
N LYS A 46 8.23 23.28 -16.63
CA LYS A 46 7.09 23.07 -15.73
C LYS A 46 6.86 21.58 -15.46
N SER A 47 6.86 20.76 -16.50
CA SER A 47 6.70 19.30 -16.36
C SER A 47 7.78 18.67 -15.48
N VAL A 48 9.03 19.12 -15.57
CA VAL A 48 10.11 18.65 -14.69
C VAL A 48 9.88 19.10 -13.26
N ALA A 49 9.47 20.35 -13.04
CA ALA A 49 9.13 20.84 -11.70
C ALA A 49 7.97 20.05 -11.09
N ASP A 50 6.92 19.77 -11.87
CA ASP A 50 5.77 18.97 -11.43
C ASP A 50 6.19 17.53 -11.09
N ALA A 51 7.08 16.92 -11.90
CA ALA A 51 7.64 15.61 -11.61
C ALA A 51 8.45 15.59 -10.31
N ASN A 52 9.26 16.63 -10.06
CA ASN A 52 10.01 16.77 -8.80
C ASN A 52 9.08 16.93 -7.59
N VAL A 53 8.02 17.73 -7.72
CA VAL A 53 7.00 17.87 -6.67
C VAL A 53 6.29 16.53 -6.42
N SER A 54 5.94 15.79 -7.48
CA SER A 54 5.33 14.47 -7.35
C SER A 54 6.27 13.47 -6.66
N GLY A 55 7.55 13.48 -7.01
CA GLY A 55 8.56 12.63 -6.37
C GLY A 55 8.74 12.96 -4.88
N ALA A 56 8.80 14.25 -4.55
CA ALA A 56 8.88 14.70 -3.15
C ALA A 56 7.64 14.28 -2.35
N ARG A 57 6.43 14.38 -2.94
CA ARG A 57 5.19 13.92 -2.29
C ARG A 57 5.18 12.41 -2.07
N ALA A 58 5.66 11.63 -3.03
CA ALA A 58 5.76 10.19 -2.89
C ALA A 58 6.70 9.80 -1.73
N ALA A 59 7.85 10.48 -1.61
CA ALA A 59 8.78 10.25 -0.50
C ALA A 59 8.16 10.59 0.87
N VAL A 60 7.36 11.66 0.95
CA VAL A 60 6.61 11.98 2.18
C VAL A 60 5.59 10.89 2.52
N ALA A 61 4.80 10.45 1.54
CA ALA A 61 3.79 9.40 1.73
C ALA A 61 4.42 8.07 2.16
N GLU A 62 5.61 7.74 1.65
CA GLU A 62 6.36 6.54 2.06
C GLU A 62 6.75 6.61 3.55
N VAL A 63 7.31 7.75 3.99
CA VAL A 63 7.69 7.94 5.40
C VAL A 63 6.46 7.96 6.31
N GLU A 64 5.36 8.59 5.88
CA GLU A 64 4.09 8.58 6.62
C GLU A 64 3.54 7.14 6.77
N SER A 65 3.64 6.31 5.73
CA SER A 65 3.27 4.89 5.80
C SER A 65 4.13 4.14 6.81
N LEU A 66 5.45 4.29 6.75
CA LEU A 66 6.38 3.66 7.68
C LEU A 66 6.14 4.12 9.12
N GLN A 67 5.80 5.40 9.32
CA GLN A 67 5.42 5.92 10.63
C GLN A 67 4.10 5.28 11.11
N GLY A 68 3.11 5.11 10.22
CA GLY A 68 1.86 4.42 10.52
C GLY A 68 2.09 2.97 10.97
N GLU A 69 3.02 2.26 10.32
CA GLU A 69 3.39 0.88 10.68
C GLU A 69 4.04 0.74 12.06
N THR A 70 4.57 1.83 12.64
CA THR A 70 5.06 1.79 14.04
C THR A 70 3.96 1.59 15.07
N ARG A 71 2.70 1.86 14.69
CA ARG A 71 1.52 1.66 15.53
C ARG A 71 0.76 0.43 15.05
N LEU A 72 0.95 -0.67 15.76
CA LEU A 72 0.15 -1.87 15.57
C LEU A 72 -1.26 -1.65 16.12
N THR A 73 -2.27 -1.86 15.26
CA THR A 73 -3.70 -1.82 15.63
C THR A 73 -4.33 -3.17 15.35
N ALA A 74 -5.35 -3.54 16.12
CA ALA A 74 -6.06 -4.80 15.92
C ALA A 74 -6.91 -4.73 14.65
N PRO A 75 -6.81 -5.71 13.73
CA PRO A 75 -7.58 -5.70 12.48
C PRO A 75 -9.07 -6.02 12.68
N HIS A 76 -9.43 -6.69 13.77
CA HIS A 76 -10.81 -7.02 14.15
C HIS A 76 -10.97 -7.03 15.67
N GLY A 77 -12.22 -7.04 16.14
CA GLY A 77 -12.52 -7.25 17.55
C GLY A 77 -12.13 -8.66 17.99
N GLY A 78 -11.68 -8.80 19.24
CA GLY A 78 -11.26 -10.07 19.79
C GLY A 78 -10.54 -9.92 21.13
N GLU A 79 -10.04 -11.04 21.65
CA GLU A 79 -9.28 -11.11 22.89
C GLU A 79 -7.82 -11.46 22.60
N VAL A 80 -6.89 -10.81 23.32
CA VAL A 80 -5.46 -11.10 23.18
C VAL A 80 -5.16 -12.42 23.90
N SER A 81 -4.88 -13.48 23.14
CA SER A 81 -4.56 -14.79 23.69
C SER A 81 -3.10 -14.89 24.11
N GLU A 82 -2.18 -14.24 23.39
CA GLU A 82 -0.74 -14.33 23.66
C GLU A 82 -0.01 -13.04 23.25
N ARG A 83 1.06 -12.72 23.99
CA ARG A 83 1.98 -11.62 23.70
C ARG A 83 3.40 -12.16 23.58
N PHE A 84 4.02 -11.96 22.42
CA PHE A 84 5.36 -12.47 22.09
C PHE A 84 6.48 -11.46 22.31
N ALA A 85 6.19 -10.15 22.29
CA ALA A 85 7.20 -9.12 22.50
C ALA A 85 6.95 -8.30 23.77
N ASN A 86 8.05 -7.87 24.39
CA ASN A 86 8.01 -7.00 25.55
C ASN A 86 8.45 -5.57 25.22
N VAL A 87 8.12 -4.65 26.11
CA VAL A 87 8.55 -3.25 25.99
C VAL A 87 10.07 -3.20 26.06
N GLY A 88 10.69 -2.53 25.08
CA GLY A 88 12.14 -2.41 24.97
C GLY A 88 12.81 -3.50 24.13
N GLU A 89 12.03 -4.47 23.63
CA GLU A 89 12.52 -5.51 22.73
C GLU A 89 12.48 -5.05 21.26
N LEU A 90 13.49 -5.44 20.49
CA LEU A 90 13.54 -5.20 19.05
C LEU A 90 12.80 -6.33 18.32
N VAL A 91 11.69 -5.99 17.66
CA VAL A 91 10.92 -6.94 16.86
C VAL A 91 11.31 -6.79 15.39
N LEU A 92 11.64 -7.89 14.73
CA LEU A 92 11.92 -7.92 13.29
C LEU A 92 10.61 -7.97 12.47
N THR A 93 10.64 -7.44 11.26
CA THR A 93 9.51 -7.50 10.33
C THR A 93 9.08 -8.94 10.08
N GLY A 94 7.77 -9.20 10.16
CA GLY A 94 7.19 -10.53 9.95
C GLY A 94 7.14 -11.41 11.22
N VAL A 95 7.70 -10.97 12.34
CA VAL A 95 7.56 -11.67 13.62
C VAL A 95 6.25 -11.27 14.29
N PRO A 96 5.40 -12.22 14.72
CA PRO A 96 4.16 -11.90 15.41
C PRO A 96 4.43 -11.26 16.77
N VAL A 97 3.66 -10.23 17.11
CA VAL A 97 3.75 -9.54 18.41
C VAL A 97 2.62 -9.98 19.36
N PHE A 98 1.42 -10.18 18.81
CA PHE A 98 0.23 -10.58 19.53
C PHE A 98 -0.55 -11.62 18.73
N THR A 99 -1.20 -12.54 19.45
CA THR A 99 -2.26 -13.40 18.91
C THR A 99 -3.60 -12.89 19.41
N ILE A 100 -4.53 -12.63 18.48
CA ILE A 100 -5.90 -12.20 18.79
C ILE A 100 -6.86 -13.33 18.40
N VAL A 101 -7.74 -13.70 19.31
CA VAL A 101 -8.81 -14.67 19.08
C VAL A 101 -10.12 -13.92 18.87
N ASP A 102 -10.80 -14.20 17.76
CA ASP A 102 -12.14 -13.68 17.50
C ASP A 102 -13.15 -14.32 18.46
N THR A 103 -13.88 -13.48 19.19
CA THR A 103 -14.90 -13.89 20.16
C THR A 103 -16.33 -13.71 19.64
N ALA A 104 -16.51 -13.13 18.44
CA ALA A 104 -17.82 -12.87 17.86
C ALA A 104 -18.50 -14.13 17.30
N ASP A 105 -17.72 -15.07 16.75
CA ASP A 105 -18.21 -16.35 16.21
C ASP A 105 -17.41 -17.55 16.75
N PRO A 106 -17.64 -17.95 18.02
CA PRO A 106 -16.93 -19.07 18.62
C PRO A 106 -17.39 -20.40 18.04
N TRP A 107 -16.43 -21.22 17.64
CA TRP A 107 -16.66 -22.57 17.14
C TRP A 107 -15.87 -23.60 17.96
N VAL A 108 -16.28 -24.87 17.87
CA VAL A 108 -15.62 -25.98 18.54
C VAL A 108 -15.27 -27.07 17.54
N ALA A 109 -14.11 -27.69 17.73
CA ALA A 109 -13.68 -28.87 16.98
C ALA A 109 -13.74 -30.08 17.90
N PHE A 110 -14.25 -31.21 17.39
CA PHE A 110 -14.19 -32.48 18.11
C PHE A 110 -14.04 -33.63 17.11
N SER A 111 -13.33 -34.67 17.54
CA SER A 111 -13.18 -35.90 16.76
C SER A 111 -14.32 -36.85 17.08
N VAL A 112 -14.84 -37.50 16.05
CA VAL A 112 -15.91 -38.49 16.16
C VAL A 112 -15.39 -39.82 15.65
N ARG A 113 -15.78 -40.93 16.30
CA ARG A 113 -15.45 -42.26 15.81
C ARG A 113 -16.20 -42.52 14.51
N GLU A 114 -15.57 -43.23 13.58
CA GLU A 114 -16.11 -43.46 12.24
C GLU A 114 -17.47 -44.19 12.24
N ASP A 115 -17.70 -45.07 13.21
CA ASP A 115 -19.00 -45.74 13.39
C ASP A 115 -20.13 -44.78 13.80
N GLN A 116 -19.80 -43.67 14.46
CA GLN A 116 -20.73 -42.61 14.88
C GLN A 116 -20.86 -41.48 13.83
N PHE A 117 -19.99 -41.47 12.82
CA PHE A 117 -19.96 -40.45 11.78
C PHE A 117 -21.19 -40.49 10.86
N ARG A 118 -21.80 -41.67 10.67
CA ARG A 118 -22.91 -41.88 9.71
C ARG A 118 -24.10 -40.93 9.90
N GLU A 119 -24.35 -40.48 11.13
CA GLU A 119 -25.45 -39.60 11.48
C GLU A 119 -25.09 -38.10 11.40
N LEU A 120 -23.81 -37.77 11.23
CA LEU A 120 -23.31 -36.40 11.15
C LEU A 120 -23.23 -35.92 9.71
N LYS A 121 -23.95 -34.83 9.43
CA LYS A 121 -23.95 -34.16 8.13
C LYS A 121 -23.76 -32.66 8.35
N ILE A 122 -23.18 -31.98 7.37
CA ILE A 122 -23.15 -30.51 7.35
C ILE A 122 -24.60 -30.00 7.45
N GLY A 123 -24.80 -29.03 8.35
CA GLY A 123 -26.12 -28.46 8.68
C GLY A 123 -26.88 -29.20 9.78
N ALA A 124 -26.45 -30.39 10.20
CA ALA A 124 -27.08 -31.10 11.31
C ALA A 124 -26.90 -30.32 12.62
N THR A 125 -27.91 -30.40 13.50
CA THR A 125 -27.84 -29.86 14.85
C THR A 125 -27.52 -30.95 15.84
N VAL A 126 -26.47 -30.78 16.63
CA VAL A 126 -26.06 -31.67 17.71
C VAL A 126 -26.21 -30.95 19.04
N ARG A 127 -26.46 -31.70 20.13
CA ARG A 127 -26.51 -31.13 21.48
C ARG A 127 -25.26 -31.52 22.25
N GLY A 128 -24.69 -30.56 22.99
CA GLY A 128 -23.52 -30.78 23.82
C GLY A 128 -23.52 -29.89 25.05
N ASP A 129 -22.68 -30.24 26.01
CA ASP A 129 -22.47 -29.47 27.23
C ASP A 129 -21.15 -28.70 27.12
N VAL A 130 -21.11 -27.47 27.65
CA VAL A 130 -19.89 -26.65 27.72
C VAL A 130 -19.58 -26.41 29.20
N PRO A 131 -18.75 -27.28 29.83
CA PRO A 131 -18.48 -27.20 31.27
C PRO A 131 -17.90 -25.86 31.71
N ALA A 132 -17.01 -25.27 30.90
CA ALA A 132 -16.38 -23.97 31.19
C ALA A 132 -17.39 -22.82 31.31
N LEU A 133 -18.55 -22.94 30.64
CA LEU A 133 -19.64 -21.96 30.68
C LEU A 133 -20.81 -22.43 31.58
N GLY A 134 -20.74 -23.62 32.16
CA GLY A 134 -21.84 -24.23 32.91
C GLY A 134 -23.09 -24.53 32.07
N VAL A 135 -22.99 -24.51 30.74
CA VAL A 135 -24.13 -24.69 29.84
C VAL A 135 -24.34 -26.18 29.58
N LYS A 136 -25.59 -26.63 29.68
CA LYS A 136 -25.99 -27.99 29.33
C LYS A 136 -26.98 -28.01 28.17
N GLY A 137 -26.84 -28.98 27.27
CA GLY A 137 -27.74 -29.18 26.14
C GLY A 137 -27.72 -28.05 25.10
N ALA A 138 -26.60 -27.31 24.99
CA ALA A 138 -26.42 -26.30 23.95
C ALA A 138 -26.56 -26.92 22.57
N ALA A 139 -27.26 -26.23 21.66
CA ALA A 139 -27.43 -26.68 20.29
C ALA A 139 -26.28 -26.14 19.42
N PHE A 140 -25.54 -27.04 18.77
CA PHE A 140 -24.45 -26.72 17.85
C PHE A 140 -24.84 -27.12 16.44
N ARG A 141 -24.41 -26.35 15.45
CA ARG A 141 -24.61 -26.68 14.03
C ARG A 141 -23.29 -27.13 13.42
N VAL A 142 -23.31 -28.26 12.71
CA VAL A 142 -22.14 -28.73 11.96
C VAL A 142 -21.94 -27.83 10.74
N THR A 143 -20.87 -27.03 10.71
CA THR A 143 -20.54 -26.13 9.58
C THR A 143 -19.53 -26.75 8.63
N ALA A 144 -18.59 -27.53 9.16
CA ALA A 144 -17.53 -28.18 8.39
C ALA A 144 -17.26 -29.60 8.90
N ILE A 145 -16.84 -30.47 7.98
CA ILE A 145 -16.33 -31.81 8.28
C ILE A 145 -15.01 -31.93 7.52
N SER A 146 -13.94 -32.32 8.20
CA SER A 146 -12.65 -32.56 7.55
C SER A 146 -12.79 -33.65 6.49
N PRO A 147 -12.32 -33.42 5.25
CA PRO A 147 -12.39 -34.41 4.18
C PRO A 147 -11.43 -35.59 4.39
N GLN A 148 -10.40 -35.43 5.23
CA GLN A 148 -9.47 -36.49 5.59
C GLN A 148 -9.65 -36.88 7.05
N GLY A 149 -9.74 -38.19 7.28
CA GLY A 149 -9.71 -38.76 8.62
C GLY A 149 -8.31 -38.64 9.20
N GLU A 150 -8.23 -38.13 10.42
CA GLU A 150 -6.98 -38.07 11.17
C GLU A 150 -6.88 -39.29 12.10
N PHE A 151 -5.71 -39.93 12.15
CA PHE A 151 -5.47 -40.98 13.14
C PHE A 151 -5.41 -40.31 14.52
N ALA A 152 -6.35 -40.67 15.40
CA ALA A 152 -6.41 -40.12 16.75
C ALA A 152 -5.09 -40.40 17.50
N THR A 153 -4.26 -39.38 17.72
CA THR A 153 -3.06 -39.42 18.57
C THR A 153 -3.39 -39.27 20.06
N TRP A 154 -4.67 -39.30 20.45
CA TRP A 154 -5.09 -39.08 21.83
C TRP A 154 -4.99 -40.35 22.68
N ARG A 155 -4.14 -40.31 23.71
CA ARG A 155 -4.18 -41.28 24.82
C ARG A 155 -5.47 -41.06 25.61
N SER A 156 -6.34 -42.07 25.61
CA SER A 156 -7.48 -42.13 26.54
C SER A 156 -6.96 -42.02 27.97
N THR A 157 -7.15 -40.87 28.61
CA THR A 157 -7.06 -40.78 30.07
C THR A 157 -8.23 -41.58 30.61
N ARG A 158 -7.98 -42.84 30.97
CA ARG A 158 -8.95 -43.63 31.72
C ARG A 158 -9.29 -42.84 32.98
N GLN A 159 -10.56 -42.47 33.16
CA GLN A 159 -11.07 -42.23 34.50
C GLN A 159 -10.94 -43.55 35.26
N SER A 160 -9.89 -43.66 36.07
CA SER A 160 -9.81 -44.70 37.09
C SER A 160 -10.87 -44.37 38.13
N SER A 161 -12.08 -44.90 37.96
CA SER A 161 -13.00 -45.06 39.07
C SER A 161 -12.35 -46.03 40.06
N GLY A 162 -11.85 -45.48 41.17
CA GLY A 162 -11.40 -46.26 42.30
C GLY A 162 -12.57 -47.05 42.87
N VAL A 163 -12.30 -48.32 43.16
CA VAL A 163 -13.01 -49.11 44.17
C VAL A 163 -12.08 -49.29 45.36
#